data_AF-A0A956TZG7-F1
#
_entry.id   AF-A0A956TZG7-F1
#
_cell.length_a   1.000
_cell.length_b   1.000
_cell.length_c   1.000
_cell.angle_alpha   90.00
_cell.angle_beta   90.00
_cell.angle_gamma   90.00
#
_symmetry.space_group_name_H-M   'P 1'
#
loop_
_entity.id
_entity.type
_entity.pdbx_description
1 polymer ?
#
loop_
_entity_poly.entity_id
_entity_poly.type
_entity_poly.pdbx_seq_one_letter_code
_entity_poly.pdbx_strand_id
1 'polypeptide(L)'
;MSPTLVNLAYLVSASLFIIGLKGLTHPKSAVRGNMLGALGMLIAIVVTLLDKNIISYWLIIAGVVIGGGIGAYLSIKVQMTDMPQLVAVLNGFGGAASVFVAGAVLFEASHLVGTPLEIDLNAEFLMSVFASGFIGAITFTGSMIAYAKLQGLTKETPVRYPADQLVKIAIAIISVVFGALMLMYPGSSVPYVFMVIAACVLGVLVTIPIGGADMPVVIALLNSLSGLAAAATGFVLFNTVLIVAGTLVGTSGIILSLIMCRAMNRSITDVLFGEFGAVEGGPSDDEVYAGKVKATSPEEVAMLLEGARKVVVVPGYGMAVSQAQHAVRELFDLLEKNGSTMEFAIHPVAGRMPGH
;
A
#
# COMPACT_ATOMS: atom_id res chain seq x y z
N MET A 1 -3.31 -6.97 -33.77
CA MET A 1 -3.98 -5.67 -34.04
C MET A 1 -2.97 -4.69 -34.64
N SER A 2 -3.38 -3.54 -35.20
CA SER A 2 -2.38 -2.54 -35.59
C SER A 2 -1.74 -1.91 -34.34
N PRO A 3 -0.41 -1.66 -34.31
CA PRO A 3 0.26 -1.06 -33.16
C PRO A 3 -0.36 0.29 -32.74
N THR A 4 -0.82 1.07 -33.72
CA THR A 4 -1.52 2.34 -33.48
C THR A 4 -2.79 2.16 -32.66
N LEU A 5 -3.60 1.13 -32.96
CA LEU A 5 -4.85 0.88 -32.24
C LEU A 5 -4.59 0.45 -30.79
N VAL A 6 -3.56 -0.37 -30.57
CA VAL A 6 -3.12 -0.80 -29.23
C VAL A 6 -2.68 0.41 -28.40
N ASN A 7 -1.82 1.26 -28.97
CA ASN A 7 -1.33 2.47 -28.29
C ASN A 7 -2.45 3.48 -28.00
N LEU A 8 -3.41 3.65 -28.91
CA LEU A 8 -4.59 4.50 -28.66
C LEU A 8 -5.46 3.95 -27.54
N ALA A 9 -5.70 2.64 -27.50
CA ALA A 9 -6.50 2.04 -26.44
C ALA A 9 -5.78 2.11 -25.08
N TYR A 10 -4.46 1.97 -25.06
CA TYR A 10 -3.62 2.21 -23.90
C TYR A 10 -3.67 3.68 -23.44
N LEU A 11 -3.66 4.64 -24.36
CA LEU A 11 -3.84 6.06 -24.03
C LEU A 11 -5.23 6.33 -23.41
N VAL A 12 -6.28 5.71 -23.94
CA VAL A 12 -7.63 5.79 -23.38
C VAL A 12 -7.66 5.20 -21.97
N SER A 13 -7.09 4.01 -21.76
CA SER A 13 -6.98 3.40 -20.43
C SER A 13 -6.26 4.29 -19.43
N ALA A 14 -5.11 4.85 -19.83
CA ALA A 14 -4.32 5.75 -18.99
C ALA A 14 -5.12 7.01 -18.63
N SER A 15 -5.83 7.59 -19.60
CA SER A 15 -6.71 8.75 -19.37
C SER A 15 -7.83 8.42 -18.38
N LEU A 16 -8.44 7.24 -18.49
CA LEU A 16 -9.48 6.77 -17.58
C LEU A 16 -8.95 6.59 -16.15
N PHE A 17 -7.72 6.10 -15.95
CA PHE A 17 -7.11 6.04 -14.63
C PHE A 17 -6.91 7.43 -14.01
N ILE A 18 -6.44 8.41 -14.78
CA ILE A 18 -6.25 9.80 -14.32
C ILE A 18 -7.60 10.42 -13.92
N ILE A 19 -8.61 10.32 -14.78
CA ILE A 19 -9.94 10.85 -14.52
C ILE A 19 -10.60 10.10 -13.36
N GLY A 20 -10.37 8.79 -13.27
CA GLY A 20 -10.83 7.94 -12.18
C GLY A 20 -10.30 8.41 -10.83
N LEU A 21 -8.98 8.55 -10.70
CA LEU A 21 -8.32 9.08 -9.50
C LEU A 21 -8.81 10.48 -9.13
N LYS A 22 -8.95 11.38 -10.13
CA LYS A 22 -9.54 12.71 -9.90
C LYS A 22 -10.98 12.63 -9.41
N GLY A 23 -11.76 11.65 -9.88
CA GLY A 23 -13.12 11.42 -9.41
C GLY A 23 -13.18 10.99 -7.94
N LEU A 24 -12.14 10.30 -7.44
CA LEU A 24 -12.07 9.84 -6.04
C LEU A 24 -11.82 10.97 -5.04
N THR A 25 -11.38 12.15 -5.48
CA THR A 25 -11.09 13.27 -4.56
C THR A 25 -12.34 13.98 -4.03
N HIS A 26 -13.53 13.67 -4.57
CA HIS A 26 -14.79 14.24 -4.11
C HIS A 26 -15.84 13.16 -3.86
N PRO A 27 -16.56 13.19 -2.72
CA PRO A 27 -17.57 12.18 -2.39
C PRO A 27 -18.64 12.00 -3.48
N LYS A 28 -19.09 13.09 -4.10
CA LYS A 28 -20.12 13.07 -5.16
C LYS A 28 -19.68 12.35 -6.43
N SER A 29 -18.38 12.33 -6.74
CA SER A 29 -17.83 11.69 -7.94
C SER A 29 -17.12 10.38 -7.66
N ALA A 30 -16.94 9.99 -6.40
CA ALA A 30 -16.11 8.84 -6.02
C ALA A 30 -16.55 7.54 -6.68
N VAL A 31 -17.86 7.24 -6.70
CA VAL A 31 -18.39 6.03 -7.35
C VAL A 31 -18.09 6.01 -8.86
N ARG A 32 -18.34 7.14 -9.54
CA ARG A 32 -18.04 7.28 -10.97
C ARG A 32 -16.54 7.17 -11.23
N GLY A 33 -15.71 7.77 -10.38
CA GLY A 33 -14.26 7.69 -10.46
C GLY A 33 -13.75 6.25 -10.40
N ASN A 34 -14.27 5.48 -9.45
CA ASN A 34 -13.94 4.05 -9.32
C ASN A 34 -14.36 3.25 -10.56
N MET A 35 -15.57 3.47 -11.08
CA MET A 35 -16.04 2.81 -12.30
C MET A 35 -15.19 3.12 -13.53
N LEU A 36 -14.74 4.38 -13.68
CA LEU A 36 -13.85 4.76 -14.77
C LEU A 36 -12.49 4.06 -14.66
N GLY A 37 -11.94 3.94 -13.45
CA GLY A 37 -10.73 3.15 -13.20
C GLY A 37 -10.90 1.67 -13.57
N ALA A 38 -12.01 1.05 -13.15
CA ALA A 38 -12.32 -0.33 -13.50
C ALA A 38 -12.49 -0.54 -15.01
N LEU A 39 -13.13 0.40 -15.71
CA LEU A 39 -13.26 0.37 -17.17
C LEU A 39 -11.89 0.52 -17.86
N GLY A 40 -11.02 1.41 -17.36
CA GLY A 40 -9.65 1.54 -17.85
C GLY A 40 -8.89 0.21 -17.75
N MET A 41 -8.92 -0.42 -16.59
CA MET A 41 -8.30 -1.73 -16.37
C MET A 41 -8.86 -2.81 -17.32
N LEU A 42 -10.18 -2.86 -17.52
CA LEU A 42 -10.80 -3.81 -18.44
C LEU A 42 -10.30 -3.61 -19.88
N ILE A 43 -10.23 -2.36 -20.35
CA ILE A 43 -9.71 -2.02 -21.68
C ILE A 43 -8.26 -2.47 -21.82
N ALA A 44 -7.40 -2.17 -20.84
CA ALA A 44 -5.99 -2.56 -20.87
C ALA A 44 -5.80 -4.08 -20.97
N ILE A 45 -6.55 -4.85 -20.17
CA ILE A 45 -6.50 -6.33 -20.18
C ILE A 45 -6.93 -6.87 -21.54
N VAL A 46 -8.11 -6.45 -22.04
CA VAL A 46 -8.65 -6.95 -23.31
C VAL A 46 -7.72 -6.64 -24.47
N VAL A 47 -7.20 -5.43 -24.56
CA VAL A 47 -6.27 -5.02 -25.63
C VAL A 47 -4.98 -5.84 -25.57
N THR A 48 -4.42 -6.06 -24.38
CA THR A 48 -3.20 -6.87 -24.22
C THR A 48 -3.42 -8.31 -24.71
N LEU A 49 -4.56 -8.91 -24.39
CA LEU A 49 -4.90 -10.28 -24.79
C LEU A 49 -5.10 -10.45 -26.30
N LEU A 50 -5.64 -9.42 -26.95
CA LEU A 50 -5.86 -9.40 -28.40
C LEU A 50 -4.58 -9.07 -29.20
N ASP A 51 -3.64 -8.36 -28.58
CA ASP A 51 -2.37 -7.99 -29.22
C ASP A 51 -1.36 -9.15 -29.25
N LYS A 52 -1.24 -9.89 -28.13
CA LYS A 52 -0.09 -10.79 -27.90
C LYS A 52 -0.13 -12.16 -28.58
N ASN A 53 -0.95 -12.38 -29.62
CA ASN A 53 -1.04 -13.64 -30.39
C ASN A 53 -0.90 -14.90 -29.50
N ILE A 54 -1.68 -14.94 -28.41
CA ILE A 54 -1.50 -15.92 -27.34
C ILE A 54 -1.99 -17.29 -27.82
N ILE A 55 -1.10 -18.29 -27.80
CA ILE A 55 -1.39 -19.65 -28.30
C ILE A 55 -2.45 -20.35 -27.43
N SER A 56 -2.46 -20.10 -26.11
CA SER A 56 -3.44 -20.67 -25.19
C SER A 56 -3.87 -19.67 -24.11
N TYR A 57 -5.17 -19.39 -24.08
CA TYR A 57 -5.78 -18.50 -23.08
C TYR A 57 -6.13 -19.19 -21.77
N TRP A 58 -6.08 -20.53 -21.71
CA TRP A 58 -6.63 -21.30 -20.59
C TRP A 58 -5.97 -20.95 -19.25
N LEU A 59 -4.63 -20.89 -19.21
CA LEU A 59 -3.88 -20.53 -18.00
C LEU A 59 -4.16 -19.09 -17.54
N ILE A 60 -4.31 -18.17 -18.50
CA ILE A 60 -4.60 -16.77 -18.19
C ILE A 60 -6.00 -16.63 -17.61
N ILE A 61 -7.01 -17.25 -18.25
CA ILE A 61 -8.39 -17.24 -17.78
C ILE A 61 -8.47 -17.90 -16.40
N ALA A 62 -7.82 -19.06 -16.20
CA ALA A 62 -7.77 -19.72 -14.90
C ALA A 62 -7.16 -18.81 -13.82
N GLY A 63 -6.06 -18.12 -14.14
CA GLY A 63 -5.44 -17.16 -13.23
C GLY A 63 -6.36 -15.99 -12.86
N VAL A 64 -7.03 -15.39 -13.85
CA VAL A 64 -7.98 -14.29 -13.64
C VAL A 64 -9.18 -14.75 -12.81
N VAL A 65 -9.74 -15.93 -13.09
CA VAL A 65 -10.90 -16.47 -12.37
C VAL A 65 -10.54 -16.83 -10.93
N ILE A 66 -9.40 -17.51 -10.71
CA ILE A 66 -8.96 -17.90 -9.37
C ILE A 66 -8.56 -16.67 -8.56
N GLY A 67 -7.67 -15.82 -9.10
CA GLY A 67 -7.20 -14.62 -8.41
C GLY A 67 -8.31 -13.61 -8.19
N GLY A 68 -9.13 -13.34 -9.21
CA GLY A 68 -10.28 -12.45 -9.12
C GLY A 68 -11.36 -12.99 -8.17
N GLY A 69 -11.60 -14.30 -8.16
CA GLY A 69 -12.53 -14.95 -7.23
C GLY A 69 -12.08 -14.85 -5.78
N ILE A 70 -10.81 -15.13 -5.49
CA ILE A 70 -10.23 -14.96 -4.15
C ILE A 70 -10.31 -13.49 -3.72
N GLY A 71 -9.93 -12.56 -4.59
CA GLY A 71 -9.99 -11.12 -4.33
C GLY A 71 -11.41 -10.67 -4.01
N ALA A 72 -12.40 -11.04 -4.84
CA ALA A 72 -13.80 -10.70 -4.62
C ALA A 72 -14.34 -11.26 -3.30
N TYR A 73 -14.01 -12.53 -2.98
CA TYR A 73 -14.41 -13.15 -1.72
C TYR A 73 -13.85 -12.40 -0.51
N LEU A 74 -12.55 -12.07 -0.53
CA LEU A 74 -11.91 -11.33 0.55
C LEU A 74 -12.51 -9.93 0.70
N SER A 75 -12.74 -9.22 -0.41
CA SER A 75 -13.33 -7.87 -0.38
C SER A 75 -14.78 -7.83 0.12
N ILE A 76 -15.54 -8.92 -0.01
CA ILE A 76 -16.92 -9.00 0.49
C ILE A 76 -16.97 -9.43 1.95
N LYS A 77 -16.07 -10.31 2.38
CA LYS A 77 -16.13 -10.96 3.70
C LYS A 77 -15.41 -10.18 4.81
N VAL A 78 -14.34 -9.46 4.48
CA VAL A 78 -13.52 -8.74 5.47
C VAL A 78 -14.30 -7.53 6.01
N GLN A 79 -14.24 -7.33 7.33
CA GLN A 79 -14.92 -6.21 8.00
C GLN A 79 -14.19 -4.88 7.72
N MET A 80 -14.91 -3.76 7.78
CA MET A 80 -14.32 -2.43 7.53
C MET A 80 -13.21 -2.07 8.53
N THR A 81 -13.27 -2.59 9.75
CA THR A 81 -12.22 -2.44 10.78
C THR A 81 -10.90 -3.11 10.40
N ASP A 82 -10.98 -4.19 9.61
CA ASP A 82 -9.87 -5.02 9.13
C ASP A 82 -9.36 -4.59 7.75
N MET A 83 -9.95 -3.55 7.15
CA MET A 83 -9.57 -3.03 5.85
C MET A 83 -8.06 -2.69 5.73
N PRO A 84 -7.38 -2.13 6.76
CA PRO A 84 -5.95 -1.83 6.67
C PRO A 84 -5.09 -3.06 6.34
N GLN A 85 -5.36 -4.21 6.96
CA GLN A 85 -4.58 -5.42 6.70
C GLN A 85 -4.91 -6.06 5.34
N LEU A 86 -6.15 -5.94 4.87
CA LEU A 86 -6.50 -6.37 3.51
C LEU A 86 -5.76 -5.54 2.45
N VAL A 87 -5.70 -4.21 2.62
CA VAL A 87 -4.95 -3.32 1.72
C VAL A 87 -3.47 -3.70 1.70
N ALA A 88 -2.88 -3.99 2.86
CA ALA A 88 -1.50 -4.46 2.93
C ALA A 88 -1.29 -5.72 2.07
N VAL A 89 -2.13 -6.76 2.24
CA VAL A 89 -2.00 -8.01 1.48
C VAL A 89 -2.13 -7.80 -0.03
N LEU A 90 -3.16 -7.06 -0.46
CA LEU A 90 -3.40 -6.79 -1.88
C LEU A 90 -2.22 -6.04 -2.52
N ASN A 91 -1.67 -5.07 -1.78
CA ASN A 91 -0.48 -4.35 -2.22
C ASN A 91 0.76 -5.25 -2.35
N GLY A 92 0.94 -6.16 -1.38
CA GLY A 92 1.99 -7.16 -1.42
C GLY A 92 1.91 -8.04 -2.67
N PHE A 93 0.72 -8.50 -3.04
CA PHE A 93 0.52 -9.27 -4.27
C PHE A 93 0.83 -8.47 -5.54
N GLY A 94 0.57 -7.16 -5.57
CA GLY A 94 1.02 -6.28 -6.65
C GLY A 94 2.55 -6.23 -6.79
N GLY A 95 3.27 -6.17 -5.65
CA GLY A 95 4.72 -6.28 -5.62
C GLY A 95 5.23 -7.64 -6.13
N ALA A 96 4.62 -8.74 -5.66
CA ALA A 96 4.96 -10.08 -6.12
C ALA A 96 4.71 -10.28 -7.62
N ALA A 97 3.62 -9.75 -8.16
CA ALA A 97 3.34 -9.78 -9.59
C ALA A 97 4.45 -9.07 -10.40
N SER A 98 4.95 -7.93 -9.92
CA SER A 98 6.07 -7.21 -10.56
C SER A 98 7.35 -8.05 -10.59
N VAL A 99 7.68 -8.72 -9.46
CA VAL A 99 8.79 -9.68 -9.39
C VAL A 99 8.63 -10.80 -10.42
N PHE A 100 7.49 -11.48 -10.43
CA PHE A 100 7.29 -12.61 -11.34
C PHE A 100 7.31 -12.20 -12.81
N VAL A 101 6.72 -11.06 -13.15
CA VAL A 101 6.74 -10.55 -14.54
C VAL A 101 8.16 -10.18 -14.96
N ALA A 102 8.90 -9.42 -14.14
CA ALA A 102 10.27 -9.05 -14.47
C ALA A 102 11.20 -10.26 -14.61
N GLY A 103 11.06 -11.25 -13.71
CA GLY A 103 11.80 -12.50 -13.77
C GLY A 103 11.45 -13.33 -15.01
N ALA A 104 10.16 -13.44 -15.36
CA ALA A 104 9.72 -14.18 -16.55
C ALA A 104 10.33 -13.60 -17.83
N VAL A 105 10.25 -12.27 -18.02
CA VAL A 105 10.81 -11.61 -19.21
C VAL A 105 12.34 -11.76 -19.25
N LEU A 106 13.02 -11.66 -18.12
CA LEU A 106 14.47 -11.90 -18.06
C LEU A 106 14.82 -13.35 -18.44
N PHE A 107 14.05 -14.33 -17.98
CA PHE A 107 14.30 -15.75 -18.26
C PHE A 107 14.07 -16.10 -19.73
N GLU A 108 13.05 -15.48 -20.36
CA GLU A 108 12.80 -15.60 -21.80
C GLU A 108 13.91 -14.92 -22.62
N ALA A 109 14.32 -13.71 -22.24
CA ALA A 109 15.39 -12.97 -22.93
C ALA A 109 16.78 -13.64 -22.78
N SER A 110 17.04 -14.30 -21.66
CA SER A 110 18.26 -15.09 -21.43
C SER A 110 18.25 -16.49 -22.07
N HIS A 111 17.23 -16.80 -22.88
CA HIS A 111 17.08 -18.09 -23.59
C HIS A 111 17.00 -19.31 -22.64
N LEU A 112 16.63 -19.10 -21.38
CA LEU A 112 16.54 -20.16 -20.38
C LEU A 112 15.20 -20.91 -20.44
N VAL A 113 14.13 -20.25 -20.90
CA VAL A 113 12.78 -20.81 -20.98
C VAL A 113 12.03 -20.24 -22.20
N GLY A 114 11.30 -21.08 -22.94
CA GLY A 114 10.38 -20.65 -24.00
C GLY A 114 11.04 -20.35 -25.35
N THR A 115 10.28 -19.71 -26.26
CA THR A 115 10.81 -19.17 -27.51
C THR A 115 11.58 -17.89 -27.20
N PRO A 116 12.84 -17.74 -27.66
CA PRO A 116 13.62 -16.55 -27.37
C PRO A 116 12.92 -15.28 -27.83
N LEU A 117 12.72 -14.35 -26.90
CA LEU A 117 12.40 -12.97 -27.24
C LEU A 117 13.71 -12.31 -27.70
N GLU A 118 13.71 -11.73 -28.90
CA GLU A 118 14.80 -10.85 -29.36
C GLU A 118 14.72 -9.51 -28.59
N ILE A 119 15.00 -9.56 -27.29
CA ILE A 119 15.17 -8.39 -26.44
C ILE A 119 16.66 -8.18 -26.26
N ASP A 120 17.12 -6.99 -26.62
CA ASP A 120 18.48 -6.58 -26.32
C ASP A 120 18.65 -6.43 -24.81
N LEU A 121 19.57 -7.21 -24.22
CA LEU A 121 19.87 -7.21 -22.79
C LEU A 121 20.76 -6.01 -22.43
N ASN A 122 20.33 -4.83 -22.86
CA ASN A 122 21.03 -3.58 -22.63
C ASN A 122 20.86 -3.11 -21.17
N ALA A 123 21.64 -2.10 -20.78
CA ALA A 123 21.63 -1.58 -19.42
C ALA A 123 20.25 -1.04 -19.00
N GLU A 124 19.49 -0.43 -19.91
CA GLU A 124 18.17 0.14 -19.63
C GLU A 124 17.15 -0.94 -19.26
N PHE A 125 17.12 -2.03 -20.03
CA PHE A 125 16.26 -3.19 -19.76
C PHE A 125 16.62 -3.83 -18.41
N LEU A 126 17.91 -4.12 -18.19
CA LEU A 126 18.36 -4.79 -16.97
C LEU A 126 18.16 -3.91 -15.71
N MET A 127 18.32 -2.60 -15.82
CA MET A 127 18.00 -1.66 -14.74
C MET A 127 16.50 -1.62 -14.44
N SER A 128 15.66 -1.72 -15.46
CA SER A 128 14.20 -1.80 -15.30
C SER A 128 13.78 -3.11 -14.62
N VAL A 129 14.41 -4.24 -15.01
CA VAL A 129 14.20 -5.56 -14.37
C VAL A 129 14.67 -5.53 -12.92
N PHE A 130 15.84 -4.94 -12.64
CA PHE A 130 16.34 -4.74 -11.28
C PHE A 130 15.36 -3.93 -10.44
N ALA A 131 14.93 -2.75 -10.94
CA ALA A 131 14.01 -1.88 -10.20
C ALA A 131 12.67 -2.56 -9.93
N SER A 132 12.09 -3.25 -10.92
CA SER A 132 10.84 -3.99 -10.75
C SER A 132 10.96 -5.11 -9.71
N GLY A 133 11.98 -5.96 -9.84
CA GLY A 133 12.22 -7.07 -8.92
C GLY A 133 12.56 -6.62 -7.50
N PHE A 134 13.50 -5.67 -7.35
CA PHE A 134 13.96 -5.17 -6.07
C PHE A 134 12.84 -4.49 -5.28
N ILE A 135 12.15 -3.53 -5.91
CA ILE A 135 11.07 -2.77 -5.27
C ILE A 135 9.87 -3.70 -5.02
N GLY A 136 9.54 -4.56 -5.98
CA GLY A 136 8.44 -5.53 -5.86
C GLY A 136 8.64 -6.52 -4.70
N ALA A 137 9.85 -7.05 -4.54
CA ALA A 137 10.18 -8.01 -3.48
C ALA A 137 10.12 -7.38 -2.08
N ILE A 138 10.70 -6.18 -1.90
CA ILE A 138 10.58 -5.41 -0.65
C ILE A 138 9.12 -5.13 -0.33
N THR A 139 8.35 -4.75 -1.34
CA THR A 139 6.93 -4.44 -1.18
C THR A 139 6.13 -5.66 -0.76
N PHE A 140 6.39 -6.82 -1.37
CA PHE A 140 5.72 -8.07 -1.05
C PHE A 140 5.95 -8.46 0.41
N THR A 141 7.21 -8.68 0.81
CA THR A 141 7.49 -9.16 2.17
C THR A 141 7.23 -8.12 3.24
N GLY A 142 7.50 -6.84 2.97
CA GLY A 142 7.15 -5.75 3.87
C GLY A 142 5.64 -5.68 4.11
N SER A 143 4.83 -5.86 3.07
CA SER A 143 3.37 -5.90 3.19
C SER A 143 2.86 -7.11 3.96
N MET A 144 3.51 -8.28 3.83
CA MET A 144 3.17 -9.47 4.62
C MET A 144 3.46 -9.26 6.12
N ILE A 145 4.55 -8.56 6.48
CA ILE A 145 4.84 -8.21 7.87
C ILE A 145 3.82 -7.18 8.39
N ALA A 146 3.48 -6.17 7.59
CA ALA A 146 2.46 -5.18 7.96
C ALA A 146 1.09 -5.84 8.23
N TYR A 147 0.67 -6.76 7.34
CA TYR A 147 -0.51 -7.61 7.55
C TYR A 147 -0.42 -8.40 8.85
N ALA A 148 0.70 -9.13 9.06
CA ALA A 148 0.86 -9.98 10.22
C ALA A 148 0.82 -9.20 11.54
N LYS A 149 1.28 -7.95 11.56
CA LYS A 149 1.18 -7.08 12.74
C LYS A 149 -0.25 -6.61 12.99
N LEU A 150 -0.93 -6.12 11.96
CA LEU A 150 -2.29 -5.59 12.09
C LEU A 150 -3.32 -6.69 12.41
N GLN A 151 -3.10 -7.89 11.89
CA GLN A 151 -3.90 -9.08 12.20
C GLN A 151 -3.62 -9.65 13.60
N GLY A 152 -2.60 -9.15 14.31
CA GLY A 152 -2.20 -9.67 15.62
C GLY A 152 -1.48 -11.03 15.58
N LEU A 153 -0.99 -11.45 14.41
CA LEU A 153 -0.18 -12.67 14.24
C LEU A 153 1.25 -12.49 14.75
N THR A 154 1.70 -11.25 14.91
CA THR A 154 3.02 -10.86 15.43
C THR A 154 2.88 -9.69 16.40
N LYS A 155 3.95 -9.37 17.13
CA LYS A 155 3.96 -8.25 18.08
C LYS A 155 3.72 -6.92 17.35
N GLU A 156 2.74 -6.14 17.82
CA GLU A 156 2.50 -4.77 17.35
C GLU A 156 3.64 -3.82 17.76
N THR A 157 4.41 -4.15 18.80
CA THR A 157 5.52 -3.31 19.26
C THR A 157 6.72 -3.36 18.30
N PRO A 158 7.47 -2.25 18.15
CA PRO A 158 8.74 -2.23 17.44
C PRO A 158 9.70 -3.33 17.94
N VAL A 159 10.18 -4.19 17.04
CA VAL A 159 11.20 -5.19 17.37
C VAL A 159 12.54 -4.69 16.85
N ARG A 160 13.43 -4.29 17.77
CA ARG A 160 14.79 -3.85 17.47
C ARG A 160 15.79 -4.94 17.85
N TYR A 161 16.87 -5.04 17.10
CA TYR A 161 17.98 -5.96 17.35
C TYR A 161 19.32 -5.21 17.24
N PRO A 162 20.40 -5.72 17.86
CA PRO A 162 21.70 -5.04 17.82
C PRO A 162 22.16 -4.82 16.37
N ALA A 163 22.61 -3.60 16.07
CA ALA A 163 23.09 -3.20 14.75
C ALA A 163 22.07 -3.33 13.60
N ASP A 164 20.76 -3.13 13.88
CA ASP A 164 19.69 -3.29 12.88
C ASP A 164 19.90 -2.47 11.60
N GLN A 165 20.35 -1.22 11.72
CA GLN A 165 20.64 -0.35 10.57
C GLN A 165 21.79 -0.89 9.72
N LEU A 166 22.88 -1.35 10.35
CA LEU A 166 24.03 -1.91 9.63
C LEU A 166 23.64 -3.17 8.85
N VAL A 167 22.81 -4.04 9.45
CA VAL A 167 22.31 -5.24 8.76
C VAL A 167 21.45 -4.86 7.56
N LYS A 168 20.53 -3.90 7.70
CA LYS A 168 19.69 -3.44 6.58
C LYS A 168 20.55 -2.85 5.45
N ILE A 169 21.53 -2.02 5.78
CA ILE A 169 22.46 -1.42 4.81
C ILE A 169 23.26 -2.52 4.10
N ALA A 170 23.78 -3.50 4.83
CA ALA A 170 24.53 -4.60 4.24
C ALA A 170 23.68 -5.41 3.24
N ILE A 171 22.45 -5.75 3.59
CA ILE A 171 21.53 -6.46 2.67
C ILE A 171 21.16 -5.60 1.46
N ALA A 172 20.97 -4.28 1.64
CA ALA A 172 20.74 -3.36 0.53
C ALA A 172 21.94 -3.31 -0.42
N ILE A 173 23.17 -3.22 0.10
CA ILE A 173 24.40 -3.28 -0.70
C ILE A 173 24.51 -4.61 -1.44
N ILE A 174 24.23 -5.74 -0.78
CA ILE A 174 24.22 -7.06 -1.43
C ILE A 174 23.25 -7.08 -2.61
N SER A 175 22.05 -6.49 -2.45
CA SER A 175 21.07 -6.40 -3.52
C SER A 175 21.59 -5.57 -4.71
N VAL A 176 22.23 -4.42 -4.44
CA VAL A 176 22.86 -3.57 -5.47
C VAL A 176 24.01 -4.29 -6.16
N VAL A 177 24.85 -5.05 -5.44
CA VAL A 177 25.92 -5.86 -6.01
C VAL A 177 25.37 -6.90 -6.98
N PHE A 178 24.30 -7.61 -6.61
CA PHE A 178 23.65 -8.53 -7.54
C PHE A 178 23.03 -7.81 -8.75
N GLY A 179 22.51 -6.59 -8.59
CA GLY A 179 22.10 -5.73 -9.70
C GLY A 179 23.27 -5.39 -10.65
N ALA A 180 24.43 -5.04 -10.11
CA ALA A 180 25.63 -4.82 -10.92
C ALA A 180 26.09 -6.11 -11.64
N LEU A 181 25.99 -7.26 -10.97
CA LEU A 181 26.30 -8.55 -11.59
C LEU A 181 25.34 -8.90 -12.74
N MET A 182 24.07 -8.46 -12.71
CA MET A 182 23.18 -8.60 -13.87
C MET A 182 23.73 -7.86 -15.10
N LEU A 183 24.31 -6.67 -14.91
CA LEU A 183 24.91 -5.89 -16.01
C LEU A 183 26.20 -6.53 -16.54
N MET A 184 26.99 -7.14 -15.66
CA MET A 184 28.24 -7.81 -16.04
C MET A 184 28.00 -9.17 -16.70
N TYR A 185 26.93 -9.85 -16.32
CA TYR A 185 26.57 -11.19 -16.79
C TYR A 185 25.12 -11.23 -17.31
N PRO A 186 24.80 -10.50 -18.39
CA PRO A 186 23.42 -10.30 -18.86
C PRO A 186 22.70 -11.61 -19.22
N GLY A 187 23.44 -12.61 -19.70
CA GLY A 187 22.88 -13.94 -20.03
C GLY A 187 22.57 -14.83 -18.81
N SER A 188 22.90 -14.40 -17.59
CA SER A 188 22.64 -15.18 -16.37
C SER A 188 21.48 -14.59 -15.58
N SER A 189 20.50 -15.42 -15.28
CA SER A 189 19.38 -15.06 -14.41
C SER A 189 19.66 -15.26 -12.92
N VAL A 190 20.78 -15.91 -12.58
CA VAL A 190 21.17 -16.23 -11.20
C VAL A 190 21.31 -14.97 -10.33
N PRO A 191 21.97 -13.88 -10.78
CA PRO A 191 22.05 -12.65 -9.99
C PRO A 191 20.69 -12.06 -9.66
N TYR A 192 19.71 -12.14 -10.57
CA TYR A 192 18.36 -11.67 -10.34
C TYR A 192 17.68 -12.44 -9.19
N VAL A 193 17.79 -13.77 -9.17
CA VAL A 193 17.17 -14.60 -8.12
C VAL A 193 17.76 -14.26 -6.75
N PHE A 194 19.09 -14.14 -6.64
CA PHE A 194 19.72 -13.77 -5.36
C PHE A 194 19.40 -12.33 -4.94
N MET A 195 19.30 -11.40 -5.89
CA MET A 195 18.82 -10.04 -5.63
C MET A 195 17.40 -10.04 -5.06
N VAL A 196 16.48 -10.83 -5.64
CA VAL A 196 15.10 -10.96 -5.13
C VAL A 196 15.08 -11.56 -3.73
N ILE A 197 15.89 -12.59 -3.45
CA ILE A 197 15.98 -13.17 -2.10
C ILE A 197 16.47 -12.12 -1.09
N ALA A 198 17.55 -11.39 -1.42
CA ALA A 198 18.08 -10.33 -0.57
C ALA A 198 17.05 -9.20 -0.35
N ALA A 199 16.32 -8.80 -1.40
CA ALA A 199 15.27 -7.80 -1.33
C ALA A 199 14.06 -8.24 -0.50
N CYS A 200 13.67 -9.52 -0.58
CA CYS A 200 12.66 -10.12 0.28
C CYS A 200 13.06 -10.06 1.75
N VAL A 201 14.31 -10.41 2.07
CA VAL A 201 14.86 -10.29 3.43
C VAL A 201 14.87 -8.83 3.87
N LEU A 202 15.29 -7.91 3.00
CA LEU A 202 15.30 -6.48 3.30
C LEU A 202 13.90 -5.97 3.61
N GLY A 203 12.88 -6.34 2.84
CA GLY A 203 11.47 -5.98 3.09
C GLY A 203 10.99 -6.41 4.49
N VAL A 204 11.37 -7.61 4.93
CA VAL A 204 11.10 -8.05 6.31
C VAL A 204 11.82 -7.15 7.32
N LEU A 205 13.11 -6.93 7.14
CA LEU A 205 13.96 -6.19 8.09
C LEU A 205 13.60 -4.70 8.20
N VAL A 206 13.09 -4.08 7.14
CA VAL A 206 12.65 -2.67 7.20
C VAL A 206 11.29 -2.50 7.87
N THR A 207 10.40 -3.51 7.84
CA THR A 207 9.04 -3.39 8.41
C THR A 207 8.91 -3.91 9.85
N ILE A 208 9.70 -4.92 10.25
CA ILE A 208 9.77 -5.41 11.64
C ILE A 208 10.02 -4.33 12.72
N PRO A 209 10.89 -3.33 12.53
CA PRO A 209 11.17 -2.33 13.56
C PRO A 209 10.10 -1.23 13.69
N ILE A 210 9.06 -1.25 12.87
CA ILE A 210 8.02 -0.21 12.86
C ILE A 210 6.86 -0.60 13.78
N GLY A 211 6.33 0.32 14.58
CA GLY A 211 5.24 0.03 15.51
C GLY A 211 3.87 -0.07 14.84
N GLY A 212 2.92 -0.75 15.49
CA GLY A 212 1.53 -0.91 15.04
C GLY A 212 0.82 0.42 14.79
N ALA A 213 1.08 1.43 15.63
CA ALA A 213 0.54 2.78 15.48
C ALA A 213 1.02 3.49 14.19
N ASP A 214 2.23 3.15 13.71
CA ASP A 214 2.83 3.75 12.52
C ASP A 214 2.59 2.91 11.24
N MET A 215 2.02 1.71 11.37
CA MET A 215 1.68 0.83 10.24
C MET A 215 0.87 1.51 9.13
N PRO A 216 -0.07 2.44 9.40
CA PRO A 216 -0.80 3.11 8.34
C PRO A 216 0.13 3.86 7.36
N VAL A 217 1.18 4.52 7.87
CA VAL A 217 2.17 5.22 7.05
C VAL A 217 2.99 4.23 6.22
N VAL A 218 3.35 3.09 6.82
CA VAL A 218 4.09 2.02 6.14
C VAL A 218 3.27 1.42 5.01
N ILE A 219 1.97 1.17 5.21
CA ILE A 219 1.08 0.67 4.16
C ILE A 219 1.01 1.66 3.00
N ALA A 220 0.84 2.96 3.29
CA ALA A 220 0.83 3.98 2.24
C ALA A 220 2.17 4.03 1.47
N LEU A 221 3.29 3.85 2.16
CA LEU A 221 4.61 3.84 1.53
C LEU A 221 4.81 2.59 0.68
N LEU A 222 4.46 1.41 1.21
CA LEU A 222 4.51 0.15 0.46
C LEU A 222 3.57 0.22 -0.76
N ASN A 223 2.44 0.91 -0.66
CA ASN A 223 1.56 1.18 -1.79
C ASN A 223 2.21 2.09 -2.85
N SER A 224 3.01 3.07 -2.43
CA SER A 224 3.84 3.78 -3.40
C SER A 224 4.86 2.87 -4.07
N LEU A 225 5.50 1.99 -3.30
CA LEU A 225 6.54 1.11 -3.83
C LEU A 225 5.95 0.10 -4.83
N SER A 226 4.75 -0.44 -4.61
CA SER A 226 4.09 -1.29 -5.61
C SER A 226 3.81 -0.52 -6.91
N GLY A 227 3.38 0.74 -6.83
CA GLY A 227 3.19 1.61 -7.99
C GLY A 227 4.49 1.82 -8.76
N LEU A 228 5.60 2.11 -8.06
CA LEU A 228 6.92 2.25 -8.69
C LEU A 228 7.43 0.93 -9.30
N ALA A 229 7.19 -0.21 -8.66
CA ALA A 229 7.52 -1.53 -9.20
C ALA A 229 6.70 -1.85 -10.47
N ALA A 230 5.40 -1.48 -10.47
CA ALA A 230 4.55 -1.61 -11.64
C ALA A 230 5.01 -0.69 -12.80
N ALA A 231 5.46 0.53 -12.50
CA ALA A 231 6.02 1.43 -13.49
C ALA A 231 7.33 0.88 -14.09
N ALA A 232 8.23 0.35 -13.25
CA ALA A 232 9.44 -0.34 -13.70
C ALA A 232 9.11 -1.55 -14.57
N THR A 233 8.09 -2.34 -14.20
CA THR A 233 7.57 -3.44 -15.02
C THR A 233 7.02 -2.94 -16.36
N GLY A 234 6.41 -1.76 -16.38
CA GLY A 234 6.01 -1.07 -17.60
C GLY A 234 7.19 -0.78 -18.53
N PHE A 235 8.34 -0.38 -18.01
CA PHE A 235 9.57 -0.23 -18.81
C PHE A 235 10.10 -1.59 -19.30
N VAL A 236 10.10 -2.63 -18.45
CA VAL A 236 10.48 -3.99 -18.84
C VAL A 236 9.65 -4.50 -20.03
N LEU A 237 8.35 -4.19 -20.05
CA LEU A 237 7.41 -4.64 -21.07
C LEU A 237 7.17 -3.65 -22.22
N PHE A 238 7.82 -2.49 -22.20
CA PHE A 238 7.52 -1.36 -23.09
C PHE A 238 6.01 -1.00 -23.10
N ASN A 239 5.36 -1.08 -21.94
CA ASN A 239 3.92 -0.88 -21.79
C ASN A 239 3.61 0.48 -21.12
N THR A 240 3.12 1.43 -21.91
CA THR A 240 2.81 2.78 -21.46
C THR A 240 1.70 2.83 -20.39
N VAL A 241 0.73 1.91 -20.40
CA VAL A 241 -0.33 1.88 -19.38
C VAL A 241 0.24 1.58 -18.01
N LEU A 242 1.12 0.58 -17.91
CA LEU A 242 1.79 0.22 -16.65
C LEU A 242 2.68 1.36 -16.14
N ILE A 243 3.39 2.06 -17.04
CA ILE A 243 4.20 3.23 -16.67
C ILE A 243 3.31 4.33 -16.09
N VAL A 244 2.22 4.69 -16.78
CA VAL A 244 1.33 5.77 -16.32
C VAL A 244 0.59 5.38 -15.03
N ALA A 245 -0.04 4.21 -14.99
CA ALA A 245 -0.77 3.74 -13.81
C ALA A 245 0.16 3.58 -12.60
N GLY A 246 1.33 2.97 -12.80
CA GLY A 246 2.31 2.76 -11.75
C GLY A 246 2.86 4.07 -11.17
N THR A 247 3.22 5.03 -12.03
CA THR A 247 3.72 6.34 -11.56
C THR A 247 2.65 7.15 -10.83
N LEU A 248 1.39 7.09 -11.26
CA LEU A 248 0.25 7.72 -10.58
C LEU A 248 0.05 7.14 -9.17
N VAL A 249 0.00 5.81 -9.05
CA VAL A 249 -0.14 5.11 -7.76
C VAL A 249 1.07 5.39 -6.87
N GLY A 250 2.28 5.32 -7.43
CA GLY A 250 3.53 5.61 -6.74
C GLY A 250 3.53 7.01 -6.12
N THR A 251 3.28 8.02 -6.94
CA THR A 251 3.27 9.41 -6.50
C THR A 251 2.18 9.68 -5.47
N SER A 252 0.98 9.14 -5.68
CA SER A 252 -0.13 9.27 -4.73
C SER A 252 0.20 8.63 -3.38
N GLY A 253 0.87 7.47 -3.38
CA GLY A 253 1.28 6.79 -2.15
C GLY A 253 2.29 7.60 -1.34
N ILE A 254 3.33 8.16 -1.99
CA ILE A 254 4.32 9.03 -1.33
C ILE A 254 3.64 10.27 -0.74
N ILE A 255 2.78 10.93 -1.51
CA ILE A 255 2.06 12.12 -1.04
C ILE A 255 1.20 11.77 0.19
N LEU A 256 0.48 10.65 0.15
CA LEU A 256 -0.34 10.20 1.26
C LEU A 256 0.53 9.92 2.50
N SER A 257 1.64 9.18 2.36
CA SER A 257 2.59 8.92 3.46
C SER A 257 3.08 10.23 4.09
N LEU A 258 3.44 11.23 3.27
CA LEU A 258 3.91 12.53 3.76
C LEU A 258 2.82 13.31 4.51
N ILE A 259 1.57 13.29 4.01
CA ILE A 259 0.43 13.92 4.68
C ILE A 259 0.17 13.27 6.04
N MET A 260 0.22 11.93 6.10
CA MET A 260 0.04 11.18 7.34
C MET A 260 1.15 11.48 8.35
N CYS A 261 2.42 11.47 7.93
CA CYS A 261 3.56 11.85 8.75
C CYS A 261 3.37 13.26 9.36
N ARG A 262 3.00 14.25 8.54
CA ARG A 262 2.71 15.62 9.02
C ARG A 262 1.56 15.66 10.02
N ALA A 263 0.48 14.92 9.77
CA ALA A 263 -0.65 14.84 10.68
C ALA A 263 -0.32 14.14 12.00
N MET A 264 0.72 13.30 12.04
CA MET A 264 1.26 12.66 13.25
C MET A 264 2.37 13.48 13.92
N ASN A 265 2.73 14.65 13.37
CA ASN A 265 3.88 15.45 13.80
C ASN A 265 5.21 14.65 13.86
N ARG A 266 5.40 13.72 12.92
CA ARG A 266 6.61 12.89 12.79
C ARG A 266 7.12 12.94 11.35
N SER A 267 8.43 12.85 11.16
CA SER A 267 8.99 12.75 9.80
C SER A 267 8.92 11.32 9.27
N ILE A 268 9.02 11.15 7.94
CA ILE A 268 9.08 9.81 7.32
C ILE A 268 10.32 9.03 7.79
N THR A 269 11.41 9.73 8.09
CA THR A 269 12.63 9.14 8.67
C THR A 269 12.38 8.61 10.08
N ASP A 270 11.66 9.34 10.92
CA ASP A 270 11.34 8.90 12.29
C ASP A 270 10.45 7.65 12.29
N VAL A 271 9.56 7.54 11.30
CA VAL A 271 8.69 6.37 11.14
C VAL A 271 9.48 5.14 10.67
N LEU A 272 10.35 5.30 9.67
CA LEU A 272 11.09 4.19 9.05
C LEU A 272 12.28 3.71 9.89
N PHE A 273 12.98 4.63 10.54
CA PHE A 273 14.22 4.32 11.24
C PHE A 273 14.09 4.41 12.76
N GLY A 274 12.98 4.96 13.27
CA GLY A 274 12.85 5.38 14.66
C GLY A 274 13.42 6.79 14.87
N GLU A 275 13.12 7.40 15.99
CA GLU A 275 13.77 8.66 16.38
C GLU A 275 15.28 8.42 16.54
N PHE A 276 16.07 9.12 15.74
CA PHE A 276 17.52 9.13 15.88
C PHE A 276 17.88 10.00 17.08
N GLY A 277 18.13 9.34 18.21
CA GLY A 277 18.39 9.99 19.48
C GLY A 277 17.18 9.89 20.38
N ALA A 278 17.40 9.41 21.60
CA ALA A 278 16.40 9.53 22.65
C ALA A 278 16.11 11.02 22.81
N VAL A 279 14.93 11.47 22.42
CA VAL A 279 14.40 12.72 22.95
C VAL A 279 14.30 12.47 24.46
N GLU A 280 15.03 13.27 25.25
CA GLU A 280 14.91 13.25 26.71
C GLU A 280 13.43 13.19 27.06
N GLY A 281 13.08 12.17 27.84
CA GLY A 281 11.69 11.84 28.15
C GLY A 281 10.95 13.09 28.59
N GLY A 282 9.83 13.37 27.91
CA GLY A 282 8.83 14.27 28.45
C GLY A 282 8.45 13.84 29.88
N PRO A 283 7.85 14.76 30.66
CA PRO A 283 7.43 14.45 32.02
C PRO A 283 6.71 13.11 32.06
N SER A 284 7.08 12.26 33.03
CA SER A 284 6.50 10.91 33.13
C SER A 284 4.98 11.00 33.18
N ASP A 285 4.26 9.98 32.71
CA ASP A 285 2.79 9.97 32.76
C ASP A 285 2.27 10.29 34.18
N ASP A 286 3.01 9.86 35.22
CA ASP A 286 2.71 10.20 36.62
C ASP A 286 2.80 11.71 36.91
N GLU A 287 3.74 12.46 36.34
CA GLU A 287 3.82 13.92 36.48
C GLU A 287 2.70 14.67 35.74
N VAL A 288 2.24 14.12 34.61
CA VAL A 288 1.17 14.74 33.82
C VAL A 288 -0.19 14.50 34.47
N TYR A 289 -0.48 13.28 34.91
CA TYR A 289 -1.82 12.83 35.31
C TYR A 289 -2.08 12.77 36.82
N ALA A 290 -1.05 12.78 37.68
CA ALA A 290 -1.24 12.69 39.13
C ALA A 290 -2.20 13.78 39.66
N GLY A 291 -3.29 13.36 40.31
CA GLY A 291 -4.29 14.25 40.91
C GLY A 291 -5.20 15.01 39.94
N LYS A 292 -5.08 14.81 38.61
CA LYS A 292 -5.86 15.54 37.59
C LYS A 292 -6.96 14.73 36.93
N VAL A 293 -6.99 13.40 37.13
CA VAL A 293 -8.04 12.53 36.59
C VAL A 293 -9.32 12.68 37.40
N LYS A 294 -10.42 13.03 36.74
CA LYS A 294 -11.76 13.07 37.34
C LYS A 294 -12.61 11.94 36.75
N ALA A 295 -13.20 11.12 37.61
CA ALA A 295 -14.19 10.12 37.22
C ALA A 295 -15.61 10.72 37.32
N THR A 296 -16.51 10.26 36.47
CA THR A 296 -17.93 10.65 36.41
C THR A 296 -18.77 9.45 35.99
N SER A 297 -20.09 9.46 36.25
CA SER A 297 -20.99 8.38 35.82
C SER A 297 -21.67 8.68 34.48
N PRO A 298 -22.17 7.66 33.75
CA PRO A 298 -22.95 7.87 32.54
C PRO A 298 -24.18 8.78 32.74
N GLU A 299 -24.83 8.71 33.90
CA GLU A 299 -25.99 9.54 34.26
C GLU A 299 -25.59 11.01 34.40
N GLU A 300 -24.44 11.31 35.01
CA GLU A 300 -23.91 12.67 35.11
C GLU A 300 -23.59 13.25 33.72
N VAL A 301 -23.03 12.45 32.82
CA VAL A 301 -22.76 12.85 31.44
C VAL A 301 -24.07 13.11 30.68
N ALA A 302 -25.10 12.29 30.87
CA ALA A 302 -26.41 12.50 30.27
C ALA A 302 -27.04 13.84 30.70
N MET A 303 -26.99 14.15 32.00
CA MET A 303 -27.48 15.43 32.52
C MET A 303 -26.72 16.64 31.93
N LEU A 304 -25.40 16.51 31.72
CA LEU A 304 -24.61 17.55 31.06
C LEU A 304 -25.02 17.73 29.58
N LEU A 305 -25.29 16.63 28.88
CA LEU A 305 -25.69 16.65 27.48
C LEU A 305 -27.10 17.21 27.26
N GLU A 306 -28.05 16.97 28.17
CA GLU A 306 -29.41 17.53 28.09
C GLU A 306 -29.42 19.07 28.09
N GLY A 307 -28.53 19.70 28.85
CA GLY A 307 -28.39 21.15 28.90
C GLY A 307 -27.51 21.75 27.79
N ALA A 308 -26.84 20.93 26.99
CA ALA A 308 -25.86 21.39 26.01
C ALA A 308 -26.54 21.88 24.73
N ARG A 309 -26.17 23.07 24.25
CA ARG A 309 -26.63 23.61 22.95
C ARG A 309 -25.81 23.12 21.76
N LYS A 310 -24.53 22.84 22.01
CA LYS A 310 -23.58 22.35 21.02
C LYS A 310 -22.67 21.31 21.65
N VAL A 311 -22.56 20.16 20.99
CA VAL A 311 -21.72 19.02 21.40
C VAL A 311 -20.77 18.69 20.26
N VAL A 312 -19.48 18.56 20.56
CA VAL A 312 -18.48 18.14 19.57
C VAL A 312 -17.92 16.79 19.99
N VAL A 313 -18.13 15.77 19.17
CA VAL A 313 -17.58 14.43 19.40
C VAL A 313 -16.28 14.28 18.65
N VAL A 314 -15.24 13.85 19.38
CA VAL A 314 -13.92 13.54 18.85
C VAL A 314 -13.75 12.01 18.88
N PRO A 315 -14.13 11.30 17.82
CA PRO A 315 -13.99 9.85 17.80
C PRO A 315 -12.52 9.44 17.65
N GLY A 316 -12.17 8.28 18.20
CA GLY A 316 -10.87 7.64 18.06
C GLY A 316 -11.01 6.15 17.77
N TYR A 317 -9.87 5.45 17.64
CA TYR A 317 -9.85 4.02 17.32
C TYR A 317 -10.66 3.17 18.32
N GLY A 318 -10.71 3.57 19.59
CA GLY A 318 -11.51 2.87 20.62
C GLY A 318 -13.00 2.75 20.29
N MET A 319 -13.58 3.73 19.58
CA MET A 319 -14.98 3.68 19.14
C MET A 319 -15.21 2.58 18.10
N ALA A 320 -14.26 2.40 17.18
CA ALA A 320 -14.33 1.36 16.15
C ALA A 320 -14.14 -0.04 16.75
N VAL A 321 -13.19 -0.20 17.67
CA VAL A 321 -12.94 -1.50 18.34
C VAL A 321 -14.14 -1.94 19.18
N SER A 322 -14.80 -1.01 19.88
CA SER A 322 -15.98 -1.31 20.69
C SER A 322 -17.28 -1.37 19.89
N GLN A 323 -17.25 -1.09 18.59
CA GLN A 323 -18.43 -1.00 17.72
C GLN A 323 -19.46 0.04 18.20
N ALA A 324 -19.00 1.09 18.87
CA ALA A 324 -19.86 2.09 19.49
C ALA A 324 -20.47 3.11 18.50
N GLN A 325 -20.08 3.08 17.22
CA GLN A 325 -20.57 4.03 16.20
C GLN A 325 -22.10 4.05 16.08
N HIS A 326 -22.78 2.92 16.31
CA HIS A 326 -24.24 2.85 16.27
C HIS A 326 -24.89 3.58 17.46
N ALA A 327 -24.36 3.37 18.66
CA ALA A 327 -24.84 4.07 19.86
C ALA A 327 -24.57 5.58 19.78
N VAL A 328 -23.41 5.99 19.24
CA VAL A 328 -23.10 7.40 19.01
C VAL A 328 -24.03 8.02 17.98
N ARG A 329 -24.45 7.26 16.95
CA ARG A 329 -25.45 7.71 15.98
C ARG A 329 -26.83 7.90 16.63
N GLU A 330 -27.25 6.97 17.49
CA GLU A 330 -28.51 7.11 18.23
C GLU A 330 -28.49 8.32 19.17
N LEU A 331 -27.35 8.55 19.84
CA LEU A 331 -27.15 9.75 20.66
C LEU A 331 -27.23 11.04 19.82
N PHE A 332 -26.65 11.04 18.62
CA PHE A 332 -26.77 12.15 17.67
C PHE A 332 -28.23 12.46 17.33
N ASP A 333 -28.99 11.42 16.96
CA ASP A 333 -30.40 11.59 16.59
C ASP A 333 -31.26 12.07 17.79
N LEU A 334 -30.92 11.67 19.02
CA LEU A 334 -31.58 12.15 20.24
C LEU A 334 -31.25 13.62 20.56
N LEU A 335 -29.98 14.01 20.43
CA LEU A 335 -29.54 15.39 20.71
C LEU A 335 -30.08 16.38 19.68
N GLU A 336 -30.11 16.04 18.40
CA GLU A 336 -30.73 16.87 17.37
C GLU A 336 -32.23 17.06 17.61
N LYS A 337 -32.95 16.00 18.02
CA LYS A 337 -34.38 16.09 18.38
C LYS A 337 -34.63 17.02 19.55
N ASN A 338 -33.70 17.07 20.51
CA ASN A 338 -33.77 17.99 21.65
C ASN A 338 -33.29 19.41 21.31
N GLY A 339 -33.01 19.72 20.04
CA GLY A 339 -32.60 21.05 19.58
C GLY A 339 -31.13 21.39 19.85
N SER A 340 -30.32 20.40 20.24
CA SER A 340 -28.87 20.56 20.36
C SER A 340 -28.19 20.31 19.01
N THR A 341 -27.08 21.02 18.76
CA THR A 341 -26.26 20.78 17.57
C THR A 341 -25.12 19.84 17.90
N MET A 342 -24.98 18.74 17.16
CA MET A 342 -23.88 17.80 17.34
C MET A 342 -22.98 17.78 16.11
N GLU A 343 -21.68 17.93 16.33
CA GLU A 343 -20.67 17.92 15.26
C GLU A 343 -19.60 16.86 15.55
N PHE A 344 -18.97 16.35 14.50
CA PHE A 344 -17.86 15.41 14.60
C PHE A 344 -16.55 16.09 14.20
N ALA A 345 -15.58 16.06 15.10
CA ALA A 345 -14.22 16.55 14.86
C ALA A 345 -13.28 15.36 14.66
N ILE A 346 -13.04 15.01 13.40
CA ILE A 346 -12.19 13.87 13.02
C ILE A 346 -10.74 14.32 12.90
N HIS A 347 -9.87 13.79 13.76
CA HIS A 347 -8.43 14.00 13.62
C HIS A 347 -7.93 13.28 12.35
N PRO A 348 -7.02 13.86 11.53
CA PRO A 348 -6.63 13.26 10.24
C PRO A 348 -5.99 11.86 10.32
N VAL A 349 -5.44 11.50 11.49
CA VAL A 349 -4.86 10.17 11.77
C VAL A 349 -5.66 9.37 12.81
N ALA A 350 -6.94 9.69 13.00
CA ALA A 350 -7.81 8.86 13.83
C ALA A 350 -7.98 7.46 13.20
N GLY A 351 -7.83 6.40 14.01
CA GLY A 351 -8.01 5.01 13.56
C GLY A 351 -6.71 4.30 13.16
N ARG A 352 -6.84 3.30 12.28
CA ARG A 352 -5.72 2.47 11.77
C ARG A 352 -5.48 2.58 10.25
N MET A 353 -6.12 3.54 9.58
CA MET A 353 -5.85 3.89 8.18
C MET A 353 -6.33 5.32 7.90
N PRO A 354 -5.84 6.00 6.84
CA PRO A 354 -6.36 7.28 6.43
C PRO A 354 -7.87 7.22 6.15
N GLY A 355 -8.63 8.06 6.85
CA GLY A 355 -10.09 8.10 6.71
C GLY A 355 -10.81 6.86 7.25
N HIS A 356 -10.27 6.22 8.28
CA HIS A 356 -10.95 5.17 9.06
C HIS A 356 -12.21 5.73 9.75
#